data_AF-A0A3M1IB95-F1
#
_entry.id   AF-A0A3M1IB95-F1
#
_cell.length_a   1.000
_cell.length_b   1.000
_cell.length_c   1.000
_cell.angle_alpha   90.00
_cell.angle_beta   90.00
_cell.angle_gamma   90.00
#
_symmetry.space_group_name_H-M   'P 1'
#
loop_
_entity.id
_entity.type
_entity.pdbx_description
1 polymer ?
#
loop_
_entity_poly.entity_id
_entity_poly.type
_entity_poly.pdbx_seq_one_letter_code
_entity_poly.pdbx_strand_id
1 'polypeptide(L)'
;MIGLFLLCLATSWILANSIQLRLTEKEYIALRREMIEMDLAYRNLASAIAISFPNESKRLLESLSEYKITEHVHHKKAAKTLLRKLKRNNLKKYFENIHKIAKKAAEKAEKIAQNKLSNWQPVENALIKIASQCRQCHEKTKVSWK
;
A
#
# COMPACT_ATOMS: atom_id res chain seq x y z
N MET A 1 13.63 -2.25 36.46
CA MET A 1 14.67 -2.65 35.47
C MET A 1 14.28 -3.80 34.53
N ILE A 2 13.10 -4.44 34.68
CA ILE A 2 12.69 -5.55 33.78
C ILE A 2 12.15 -5.04 32.43
N GLY A 3 11.57 -3.82 32.40
CA GLY A 3 10.97 -3.24 31.19
C GLY A 3 11.94 -2.88 30.07
N LEU A 4 13.21 -2.59 30.37
CA LEU A 4 14.21 -2.22 29.34
C LEU A 4 14.69 -3.44 28.54
N PHE A 5 14.78 -4.61 29.18
CA PHE A 5 15.26 -5.85 28.56
C PHE A 5 14.26 -6.42 27.55
N LEU A 6 12.96 -6.33 27.83
CA LEU A 6 11.89 -6.74 26.91
C LEU A 6 11.83 -5.83 25.66
N LEU A 7 12.13 -4.54 25.80
CA LEU A 7 12.18 -3.60 24.68
C LEU A 7 13.35 -3.91 23.72
N CYS A 8 14.51 -4.28 24.26
CA CYS A 8 15.66 -4.72 23.46
C CYS A 8 15.37 -6.03 22.71
N LEU A 9 14.76 -7.03 23.36
CA LEU A 9 14.43 -8.30 22.69
C LEU A 9 13.36 -8.13 21.58
N ALA A 10 12.35 -7.29 21.80
CA ALA A 10 11.32 -7.00 20.80
C ALA A 10 11.90 -6.28 19.57
N THR A 11 12.79 -5.31 19.77
CA THR A 11 13.46 -4.61 18.67
C THR A 11 14.45 -5.51 17.93
N SER A 12 15.16 -6.40 18.63
CA SER A 12 16.03 -7.41 18.00
C SER A 12 15.25 -8.44 17.15
N TRP A 13 14.07 -8.89 17.61
CA TRP A 13 13.21 -9.81 16.85
C TRP A 13 12.59 -9.17 15.61
N ILE A 14 12.14 -7.91 15.70
CA ILE A 14 11.63 -7.15 14.55
C ILE A 14 12.74 -6.93 13.52
N LEU A 15 13.98 -6.68 13.95
CA LEU A 15 15.13 -6.52 13.06
C LEU A 15 15.61 -7.84 12.43
N ALA A 16 15.39 -8.99 13.08
CA ALA A 16 15.84 -10.31 12.61
C ALA A 16 15.01 -10.87 11.43
N ASN A 17 13.75 -10.46 11.28
CA ASN A 17 12.84 -10.96 10.24
C ASN A 17 12.62 -10.02 9.05
N SER A 18 13.35 -8.89 9.00
CA SER A 18 13.25 -7.96 7.88
C SER A 18 14.05 -8.46 6.67
N ILE A 19 13.43 -8.45 5.49
CA ILE A 19 14.08 -8.80 4.23
C ILE A 19 14.90 -7.60 3.74
N GLN A 20 16.20 -7.80 3.51
CA GLN A 20 17.04 -6.78 2.88
C GLN A 20 16.88 -6.82 1.35
N LEU A 21 16.19 -5.83 0.78
CA LEU A 21 16.10 -5.66 -0.66
C LEU A 21 17.28 -4.83 -1.15
N ARG A 22 18.24 -5.49 -1.82
CA ARG A 22 19.30 -4.80 -2.58
C ARG A 22 18.76 -4.39 -3.95
N LEU A 23 18.62 -3.08 -4.14
CA LEU A 23 18.12 -2.48 -5.37
C LEU A 23 19.24 -1.73 -6.08
N THR A 24 19.21 -1.75 -7.41
CA THR A 24 19.98 -0.78 -8.21
C THR A 24 19.35 0.60 -8.03
N GLU A 25 20.10 1.67 -8.31
CA GLU A 25 19.59 3.05 -8.26
C GLU A 25 18.25 3.22 -9.01
N LYS A 26 18.15 2.70 -10.24
CA LYS A 26 16.92 2.78 -11.04
C LYS A 26 15.74 2.01 -10.43
N GLU A 27 16.00 0.89 -9.77
CA GLU A 27 14.97 0.12 -9.05
C GLU A 27 14.54 0.82 -7.77
N TYR A 28 15.48 1.46 -7.07
CA TYR A 28 15.20 2.23 -5.87
C TYR A 28 14.36 3.48 -6.18
N ILE A 29 14.71 4.22 -7.24
CA ILE A 29 13.93 5.37 -7.71
C ILE A 29 12.52 4.93 -8.11
N ALA A 30 12.39 3.83 -8.85
CA ALA A 30 11.08 3.27 -9.20
C ALA A 30 10.27 2.94 -7.94
N LEU A 31 10.85 2.22 -6.97
CA LEU A 31 10.16 1.88 -5.72
C LEU A 31 9.74 3.13 -4.93
N ARG A 32 10.64 4.11 -4.77
CA ARG A 32 10.38 5.36 -4.03
C ARG A 32 9.22 6.13 -4.63
N ARG A 33 9.18 6.27 -5.96
CA ARG A 33 8.08 6.95 -6.63
C ARG A 33 6.76 6.25 -6.37
N GLU A 34 6.74 4.93 -6.47
CA GLU A 34 5.52 4.13 -6.24
C GLU A 34 5.02 4.27 -4.80
N MET A 35 5.93 4.34 -3.82
CA MET A 35 5.56 4.64 -2.45
C MET A 35 4.93 6.03 -2.30
N ILE A 36 5.43 7.04 -3.03
CA ILE A 36 4.89 8.41 -3.02
C ILE A 36 3.50 8.45 -3.66
N GLU A 37 3.32 7.85 -4.84
CA GLU A 37 2.03 7.80 -5.55
C GLU A 37 0.98 7.10 -4.67
N MET A 38 1.36 5.99 -4.01
CA MET A 38 0.47 5.28 -3.09
C MET A 38 0.13 6.10 -1.82
N ASP A 39 1.08 6.85 -1.24
CA ASP A 39 0.82 7.74 -0.10
C ASP A 39 -0.14 8.87 -0.49
N LEU A 40 0.07 9.49 -1.67
CA LEU A 40 -0.82 10.51 -2.20
C LEU A 40 -2.23 9.97 -2.46
N ALA A 41 -2.34 8.81 -3.11
CA ALA A 41 -3.63 8.16 -3.37
C ALA A 41 -4.36 7.81 -2.07
N TYR A 42 -3.64 7.30 -1.06
CA TYR A 42 -4.19 7.01 0.26
C TYR A 42 -4.72 8.27 0.95
N ARG A 43 -3.96 9.37 0.95
CA ARG A 43 -4.37 10.64 1.57
C ARG A 43 -5.56 11.25 0.85
N ASN A 44 -5.57 11.24 -0.47
CA ASN A 44 -6.71 11.73 -1.26
C ASN A 44 -7.97 10.93 -0.94
N LEU A 45 -7.84 9.59 -0.84
CA LEU A 45 -8.95 8.73 -0.47
C LEU A 45 -9.45 9.02 0.95
N ALA A 46 -8.53 9.18 1.90
CA ALA A 46 -8.89 9.54 3.28
C ALA A 46 -9.66 10.86 3.34
N SER A 47 -9.20 11.88 2.60
CA SER A 47 -9.90 13.16 2.48
C SER A 47 -11.28 13.00 1.86
N ALA A 48 -11.41 12.26 0.75
CA ALA A 48 -12.68 12.03 0.06
C ALA A 48 -13.71 11.32 0.96
N ILE A 49 -13.26 10.35 1.76
CA ILE A 49 -14.09 9.66 2.76
C ILE A 49 -14.50 10.64 3.87
N ALA A 50 -13.56 11.45 4.39
CA ALA A 50 -13.82 12.39 5.49
C ALA A 50 -14.89 13.44 5.13
N ILE A 51 -14.91 13.90 3.87
CA ILE A 51 -15.94 14.82 3.38
C ILE A 51 -17.17 14.11 2.81
N SER A 52 -17.27 12.79 2.96
CA SER A 52 -18.37 11.97 2.45
C SER A 52 -18.65 12.18 0.96
N PHE A 53 -17.60 12.17 0.12
CA PHE A 53 -17.71 12.36 -1.32
C PHE A 53 -17.62 11.01 -2.07
N PRO A 54 -18.76 10.36 -2.38
CA PRO A 54 -18.76 8.94 -2.79
C PRO A 54 -18.25 8.72 -4.20
N ASN A 55 -18.52 9.63 -5.13
CA ASN A 55 -18.01 9.53 -6.49
C ASN A 55 -16.49 9.65 -6.52
N GLU A 56 -15.93 10.58 -5.75
CA GLU A 56 -14.48 10.76 -5.67
C GLU A 56 -13.81 9.59 -4.92
N SER A 57 -14.43 9.11 -3.85
CA SER A 57 -13.95 7.92 -3.14
C SER A 57 -13.93 6.69 -4.05
N LYS A 58 -15.00 6.47 -4.85
CA LYS A 58 -15.07 5.40 -5.84
C LYS A 58 -13.93 5.52 -6.86
N ARG A 59 -13.76 6.69 -7.47
CA ARG A 59 -12.72 6.95 -8.49
C ARG A 59 -11.31 6.64 -7.96
N LEU A 60 -11.01 7.09 -6.74
CA LEU A 60 -9.72 6.86 -6.10
C LEU A 60 -9.50 5.37 -5.77
N LEU A 61 -10.54 4.67 -5.34
CA LEU A 61 -10.49 3.23 -5.07
C LEU A 61 -10.34 2.40 -6.35
N GLU A 62 -11.00 2.78 -7.43
CA GLU A 62 -10.83 2.15 -8.75
C GLU A 62 -9.40 2.34 -9.24
N SER A 63 -8.88 3.57 -9.16
CA SER A 63 -7.49 3.88 -9.51
C SER A 63 -6.50 3.02 -8.70
N LEU A 64 -6.68 2.91 -7.39
CA LEU A 64 -5.86 2.03 -6.52
C LEU A 64 -5.98 0.54 -6.88
N SER A 65 -7.12 0.10 -7.40
CA SER A 65 -7.35 -1.30 -7.76
C SER A 65 -6.74 -1.69 -9.11
N GLU A 66 -6.65 -0.72 -10.02
CA GLU A 66 -6.16 -0.91 -11.40
C GLU A 66 -4.69 -0.54 -11.55
N TYR A 67 -4.11 0.16 -10.57
CA TYR A 67 -2.76 0.66 -10.61
C TYR A 67 -1.73 -0.42 -10.91
N LYS A 68 -0.82 -0.16 -11.86
CA LYS A 68 0.28 -1.07 -12.19
C LYS A 68 1.60 -0.33 -12.24
N ILE A 69 2.50 -0.67 -11.32
CA ILE A 69 3.92 -0.25 -11.30
C ILE A 69 4.65 -0.43 -12.65
N THR A 70 4.18 -1.33 -13.52
CA THR A 70 4.77 -1.59 -14.84
C THR A 70 4.34 -0.63 -15.94
N GLU A 71 3.33 0.20 -15.71
CA GLU A 71 2.83 1.16 -16.70
C GLU A 71 3.71 2.42 -16.79
N HIS A 72 4.69 2.57 -15.90
CA HIS A 72 5.59 3.71 -15.90
C HIS A 72 6.57 3.73 -17.09
N VAL A 73 6.51 4.77 -17.93
CA VAL A 73 7.28 4.89 -19.19
C VAL A 73 8.79 4.84 -18.98
N HIS A 74 9.33 5.62 -18.04
CA HIS A 74 10.79 5.77 -17.86
C HIS A 74 11.47 4.61 -17.10
N HIS A 75 10.72 3.85 -16.31
CA HIS A 75 11.29 2.85 -15.39
C HIS A 75 10.71 1.45 -15.60
N LYS A 76 9.97 1.22 -16.70
CA LYS A 76 9.30 -0.05 -17.02
C LYS A 76 10.18 -1.29 -16.81
N LYS A 77 11.44 -1.25 -17.24
CA LYS A 77 12.39 -2.36 -17.07
C LYS A 77 12.77 -2.56 -15.59
N ALA A 78 13.04 -1.47 -14.87
CA ALA A 78 13.35 -1.51 -13.43
C ALA A 78 12.15 -1.98 -12.61
N ALA A 79 10.94 -1.48 -12.91
CA ALA A 79 9.68 -1.90 -12.30
C ALA A 79 9.40 -3.41 -12.48
N LYS A 80 9.64 -3.95 -13.68
CA LYS A 80 9.54 -5.41 -13.92
C LYS A 80 10.51 -6.21 -13.06
N THR A 81 11.76 -5.75 -12.90
CA THR A 81 12.75 -6.44 -12.06
C THR A 81 12.40 -6.32 -10.58
N LEU A 82 11.98 -5.14 -10.13
CA LEU A 82 11.49 -4.89 -8.79
C LEU A 82 10.32 -5.82 -8.44
N LEU A 83 9.32 -5.94 -9.31
CA LEU A 83 8.19 -6.87 -9.12
C LEU A 83 8.64 -8.32 -8.98
N ARG A 84 9.63 -8.76 -9.77
CA ARG A 84 10.20 -10.12 -9.63
C ARG A 84 10.87 -10.30 -8.27
N LYS A 85 11.62 -9.29 -7.79
CA LYS A 85 12.23 -9.32 -6.45
C LYS A 85 11.17 -9.34 -5.35
N LEU A 86 10.13 -8.52 -5.45
CA LEU A 86 9.01 -8.51 -4.50
C LEU A 86 8.27 -9.86 -4.49
N LYS A 87 8.07 -10.49 -5.66
CA LYS A 87 7.44 -11.82 -5.77
C LYS A 87 8.28 -12.90 -5.09
N ARG A 88 9.59 -12.95 -5.35
CA ARG A 88 10.51 -13.94 -4.73
C ARG A 88 10.54 -13.85 -3.21
N ASN A 89 10.32 -12.65 -2.68
CA ASN A 89 10.31 -12.37 -1.24
C ASN A 89 8.90 -12.43 -0.62
N ASN A 90 7.90 -12.91 -1.34
CA ASN A 90 6.50 -12.96 -0.89
C ASN A 90 5.92 -11.60 -0.45
N LEU A 91 6.43 -10.50 -1.02
CA LEU A 91 5.98 -9.12 -0.75
C LEU A 91 4.91 -8.67 -1.75
N LYS A 92 4.86 -9.28 -2.95
CA LYS A 92 3.85 -8.97 -3.98
C LYS A 92 2.41 -9.12 -3.46
N LYS A 93 2.18 -10.04 -2.51
CA LYS A 93 0.86 -10.28 -1.92
C LYS A 93 0.25 -9.04 -1.25
N TYR A 94 1.07 -8.13 -0.70
CA TYR A 94 0.55 -6.93 -0.06
C TYR A 94 -0.08 -5.98 -1.08
N PHE A 95 0.54 -5.83 -2.25
CA PHE A 95 -0.02 -5.08 -3.38
C PHE A 95 -1.31 -5.73 -3.88
N GLU A 96 -1.31 -7.05 -4.09
CA GLU A 96 -2.51 -7.78 -4.53
C GLU A 96 -3.66 -7.66 -3.53
N ASN A 97 -3.37 -7.69 -2.24
CA ASN A 97 -4.35 -7.47 -1.18
C ASN A 97 -4.91 -6.05 -1.21
N ILE A 98 -4.06 -5.03 -1.39
CA ILE A 98 -4.51 -3.64 -1.54
C ILE A 98 -5.47 -3.52 -2.71
N HIS A 99 -5.14 -4.08 -3.88
CA HIS A 99 -6.01 -4.00 -5.06
C HIS A 99 -7.36 -4.69 -4.81
N LYS A 100 -7.35 -5.86 -4.15
CA LYS A 100 -8.56 -6.60 -3.79
C LYS A 100 -9.44 -5.83 -2.82
N ILE A 101 -8.84 -5.18 -1.82
CA ILE A 101 -9.55 -4.34 -0.85
C ILE A 101 -10.14 -3.12 -1.55
N ALA A 102 -9.34 -2.44 -2.37
CA ALA A 102 -9.72 -1.24 -3.09
C ALA A 102 -10.91 -1.51 -4.04
N LYS A 103 -10.83 -2.58 -4.84
CA LYS A 103 -11.93 -3.01 -5.73
C LYS A 103 -13.24 -3.22 -4.98
N LYS A 104 -13.22 -3.99 -3.88
CA LYS A 104 -14.42 -4.24 -3.07
C LYS A 104 -14.97 -2.97 -2.44
N ALA A 105 -14.10 -2.04 -2.05
CA ALA A 105 -14.51 -0.78 -1.46
C ALA A 105 -15.10 0.18 -2.52
N ALA A 106 -14.59 0.15 -3.76
CA ALA A 106 -15.17 0.90 -4.88
C ALA A 106 -16.63 0.52 -5.11
N GLU A 107 -16.94 -0.79 -5.11
CA GLU A 107 -18.32 -1.29 -5.20
C GLU A 107 -19.21 -0.80 -4.05
N LYS A 108 -18.65 -0.59 -2.85
CA LYS A 108 -19.38 -0.02 -1.71
C LYS A 108 -19.59 1.48 -1.85
N ALA A 109 -18.57 2.22 -2.26
CA ALA A 109 -18.66 3.65 -2.54
C ALA A 109 -19.68 3.94 -3.65
N GLU A 110 -19.75 3.09 -4.67
CA GLU A 110 -20.78 3.15 -5.71
C GLU A 110 -22.19 2.99 -5.14
N LYS A 111 -22.42 2.00 -4.26
CA LYS A 111 -23.73 1.82 -3.61
C LYS A 111 -24.12 3.00 -2.74
N ILE A 112 -23.14 3.62 -2.07
CA ILE A 112 -23.33 4.86 -1.31
C ILE A 112 -23.78 5.99 -2.25
N ALA A 113 -23.10 6.16 -3.39
CA ALA A 113 -23.45 7.18 -4.39
C ALA A 113 -24.85 6.96 -4.97
N GLN A 114 -25.16 5.74 -5.41
CA GLN A 114 -26.42 5.40 -6.08
C GLN A 114 -27.63 5.47 -5.15
N ASN A 115 -27.50 4.94 -3.93
CA ASN A 115 -28.61 4.81 -2.99
C ASN A 115 -28.63 5.93 -1.93
N LYS A 116 -27.76 6.95 -2.05
CA LYS A 116 -27.60 8.05 -1.07
C LYS A 116 -27.48 7.54 0.37
N LEU A 117 -26.79 6.41 0.56
CA LEU A 117 -26.60 5.82 1.89
C LEU A 117 -25.63 6.69 2.69
N SER A 118 -25.85 6.80 4.00
CA SER A 118 -24.94 7.52 4.91
C SER A 118 -23.91 6.60 5.57
N ASN A 119 -23.97 5.29 5.32
CA ASN A 119 -23.08 4.32 5.97
C ASN A 119 -21.73 4.20 5.26
N TRP A 120 -20.74 4.93 5.76
CA TRP A 120 -19.36 4.94 5.27
C TRP A 120 -18.45 3.90 5.89
N GLN A 121 -18.90 3.22 6.96
CA GLN A 121 -18.11 2.24 7.72
C GLN A 121 -17.41 1.18 6.83
N PRO A 122 -18.04 0.63 5.77
CA PRO A 122 -17.36 -0.35 4.91
C PRO A 122 -16.17 0.24 4.15
N VAL A 123 -16.24 1.51 3.75
CA VAL A 123 -15.18 2.22 3.01
C VAL A 123 -14.06 2.66 3.96
N GLU A 124 -14.41 3.15 5.14
CA GLU A 124 -13.44 3.46 6.21
C GLU A 124 -12.66 2.21 6.63
N ASN A 125 -13.35 1.10 6.83
CA ASN A 125 -12.71 -0.18 7.16
C ASN A 125 -11.77 -0.65 6.04
N ALA A 126 -12.04 -0.31 4.79
CA ALA A 126 -11.15 -0.60 3.68
C ALA A 126 -9.88 0.26 3.73
N LEU A 127 -10.01 1.55 4.04
CA LEU A 127 -8.87 2.46 4.24
C LEU A 127 -7.91 1.94 5.32
N ILE A 128 -8.45 1.53 6.47
CA ILE A 128 -7.66 0.94 7.58
C ILE A 128 -6.92 -0.32 7.12
N LYS A 129 -7.59 -1.20 6.36
CA LYS A 129 -6.98 -2.43 5.84
C LYS A 129 -5.88 -2.13 4.82
N ILE A 130 -6.05 -1.13 3.96
CA ILE A 130 -5.02 -0.67 3.02
C ILE A 130 -3.79 -0.19 3.79
N ALA A 131 -3.97 0.69 4.79
CA ALA A 131 -2.88 1.16 5.65
C ALA A 131 -2.14 0.01 6.34
N SER A 132 -2.89 -0.98 6.84
CA SER A 132 -2.29 -2.18 7.43
C SER A 132 -1.46 -3.00 6.44
N GLN A 133 -1.87 -3.12 5.17
CA GLN A 133 -1.06 -3.83 4.16
C GLN A 133 0.23 -3.08 3.85
N CYS A 134 0.17 -1.75 3.72
CA CYS A 134 1.34 -0.90 3.52
C CYS A 134 2.33 -1.05 4.69
N ARG A 135 1.84 -0.95 5.92
CA ARG A 135 2.64 -1.12 7.14
C ARG A 135 3.33 -2.48 7.20
N GLN A 136 2.60 -3.57 6.97
CA GLN A 136 3.19 -4.92 7.00
C GLN A 136 4.25 -5.13 5.91
N CYS A 137 4.08 -4.50 4.74
CA CYS A 137 5.09 -4.53 3.69
C CYS A 137 6.36 -3.78 4.15
N HIS A 138 6.20 -2.56 4.69
CA HIS A 138 7.31 -1.74 5.18
C HIS A 138 8.06 -2.38 6.35
N GLU A 139 7.37 -2.96 7.33
CA GLU A 139 8.01 -3.63 8.48
C GLU A 139 8.85 -4.85 8.03
N LYS A 140 8.43 -5.53 6.97
CA LYS A 140 9.15 -6.69 6.43
C LYS A 140 10.23 -6.32 5.42
N THR A 141 10.37 -5.05 5.07
CA THR A 141 11.34 -4.62 4.06
C THR A 141 12.30 -3.59 4.63
N LYS A 142 13.59 -3.91 4.53
CA LYS A 142 14.65 -2.90 4.62
C LYS A 142 15.20 -2.70 3.22
N VAL A 143 15.11 -1.47 2.73
CA VAL A 143 15.55 -1.12 1.38
C VAL A 143 16.87 -0.37 1.48
N SER A 144 17.87 -0.80 0.72
CA SER A 144 19.14 -0.11 0.57
C SER A 144 19.53 -0.04 -0.90
N TRP A 145 20.03 1.10 -1.36
CA TRP A 145 20.65 1.23 -2.69
C TRP A 145 22.15 0.95 -2.59
N LYS A 146 22.74 0.37 -3.65
CA LYS A 146 24.18 0.26 -3.87
C LYS A 146 24.53 0.95 -5.17
#